data_AF-G0NEQ7-F1
#
_entry.id   AF-G0NEQ7-F1
#
_cell.length_a   1.000
_cell.length_b   1.000
_cell.length_c   1.000
_cell.angle_alpha   90.00
_cell.angle_beta   90.00
_cell.angle_gamma   90.00
#
_symmetry.space_group_name_H-M   'P 1'
#
loop_
_entity.id
_entity.type
_entity.pdbx_description
1 polymer ?
#
loop_
_entity_poly.entity_id
_entity_poly.type
_entity_poly.pdbx_seq_one_letter_code
_entity_poly.pdbx_strand_id
1 'polypeptide(L)'
;MEIERERLIPPRYPNDVEFAQNFEAKIWRYMEDKGIGPQDAMSLLFWNEFIEVECQTIEIKSPYLMQTHFNQNMLKHLWKREMRRDSKASLLRSMGVSVTAQQHTHIERNDRIWLVLSSNGFVKQWKTTGEDDDEDDYEERRARYNEEPHLFTPPPKRRNRNDDGSEGDEREVARDNQRHRSPISPLEGRSLLSPTVPPARKRSRADARGTIRRKSSPYTLENVKKFFQFLLHKLDSATPPTLGSSKMFAEFVASIGLSNGELWRRQWGRTLSKTAFEVDMPSADILKIYKEYRIPIGENKNIMEEKFGVLITEKDGCIIDTRNNNDSIHLHLKDETEEEWRKIKAQYDELKKTRRVKSDKISFLSKNHIFISVIPRGVNPYDSMYDTD
;
A
#
# COMPACT_ATOMS: atom_id res chain seq x y z
N MET A 1 -19.22 34.34 37.59
CA MET A 1 -18.01 33.90 36.86
C MET A 1 -18.47 33.20 35.60
N GLU A 2 -18.70 33.98 34.56
CA GLU A 2 -18.97 33.46 33.22
C GLU A 2 -17.65 33.03 32.61
N ILE A 3 -17.53 31.74 32.27
CA ILE A 3 -16.40 31.20 31.54
C ILE A 3 -16.63 31.59 30.08
N GLU A 4 -15.91 32.61 29.62
CA GLU A 4 -15.83 32.99 28.22
C GLU A 4 -15.39 31.77 27.41
N ARG A 5 -16.35 31.13 26.74
CA ARG A 5 -16.08 30.20 25.65
C ARG A 5 -15.53 31.04 24.50
N GLU A 6 -14.22 31.23 24.49
CA GLU A 6 -13.48 31.62 23.30
C GLU A 6 -13.89 30.66 22.18
N ARG A 7 -14.70 31.18 21.26
CA ARG A 7 -14.97 30.52 19.99
C ARG A 7 -13.64 30.47 19.27
N LEU A 8 -12.98 29.31 19.33
CA LEU A 8 -11.86 28.95 18.47
C LEU A 8 -12.28 29.22 17.02
N ILE A 9 -11.89 30.38 16.50
CA ILE A 9 -11.96 30.67 15.07
C ILE A 9 -11.06 29.61 14.44
N PRO A 10 -11.58 28.70 13.60
CA PRO A 10 -10.73 27.73 12.93
C PRO A 10 -9.66 28.51 12.17
N PRO A 11 -8.37 28.17 12.33
CA PRO A 11 -7.29 28.89 11.67
C PRO A 11 -7.62 29.04 10.19
N ARG A 12 -7.75 30.29 9.73
CA ARG A 12 -7.89 30.60 8.32
C ARG A 12 -6.56 30.28 7.68
N TYR A 13 -6.43 29.08 7.13
CA TYR A 13 -5.25 28.67 6.40
C TYR A 13 -5.12 29.50 5.11
N PRO A 14 -3.90 29.84 4.69
CA PRO A 14 -3.68 30.46 3.40
C PRO A 14 -4.17 29.47 2.33
N ASN A 15 -5.26 29.80 1.66
CA ASN A 15 -5.81 29.02 0.54
C ASN A 15 -4.89 29.07 -0.71
N ASP A 16 -3.83 29.87 -0.64
CA ASP A 16 -2.99 30.25 -1.79
C ASP A 16 -1.65 29.49 -1.81
N VAL A 17 -1.55 28.36 -1.12
CA VAL A 17 -0.35 27.51 -1.21
C VAL A 17 -0.40 26.74 -2.52
N GLU A 18 0.16 27.33 -3.57
CA GLU A 18 0.35 26.66 -4.85
C GLU A 18 1.49 25.64 -4.76
N PHE A 19 1.15 24.36 -4.94
CA PHE A 19 2.15 23.31 -5.06
C PHE A 19 2.70 23.29 -6.48
N ALA A 20 4.02 23.41 -6.64
CA ALA A 20 4.66 23.30 -7.94
C ALA A 20 4.35 21.94 -8.60
N GLN A 21 4.15 21.90 -9.92
CA GLN A 21 3.82 20.65 -10.63
C GLN A 21 4.86 19.53 -10.43
N ASN A 22 6.15 19.90 -10.36
CA ASN A 22 7.25 18.97 -10.06
C ASN A 22 7.12 18.31 -8.68
N PHE A 23 6.40 18.96 -7.76
CA PHE A 23 6.17 18.44 -6.43
C PHE A 23 5.11 17.33 -6.40
N GLU A 24 4.00 17.52 -7.12
CA GLU A 24 2.99 16.48 -7.27
C GLU A 24 3.57 15.20 -7.87
N ALA A 25 4.49 15.34 -8.83
CA ALA A 25 5.22 14.21 -9.40
C ALA A 25 6.02 13.43 -8.34
N LYS A 26 6.62 14.10 -7.35
CA LYS A 26 7.32 13.44 -6.24
C LYS A 26 6.37 12.68 -5.34
N ILE A 27 5.21 13.26 -5.02
CA ILE A 27 4.18 12.59 -4.21
C ILE A 27 3.74 11.29 -4.89
N TRP A 28 3.39 11.35 -6.17
CA TRP A 28 2.99 10.16 -6.92
C TRP A 28 4.08 9.10 -6.95
N ARG A 29 5.32 9.50 -7.22
CA ARG A 29 6.47 8.59 -7.24
C ARG A 29 6.66 7.90 -5.88
N TYR A 30 6.57 8.66 -4.80
CA TYR A 30 6.71 8.11 -3.45
C TYR A 30 5.61 7.10 -3.12
N MET A 31 4.36 7.38 -3.54
CA MET A 31 3.25 6.44 -3.37
C MET A 31 3.48 5.13 -4.14
N GLU A 32 3.97 5.22 -5.37
CA GLU A 32 4.30 4.04 -6.18
C GLU A 32 5.46 3.23 -5.57
N ASP A 33 6.57 3.89 -5.25
CA ASP A 33 7.79 3.25 -4.75
C ASP A 33 7.54 2.52 -3.42
N LYS A 34 6.59 2.99 -2.62
CA LYS A 34 6.21 2.37 -1.35
C LYS A 34 5.10 1.32 -1.48
N GLY A 35 4.49 1.18 -2.67
CA GLY A 35 3.33 0.32 -2.90
C GLY A 35 2.15 0.69 -2.00
N ILE A 36 1.98 1.99 -1.75
CA ILE A 36 1.19 2.46 -0.62
C ILE A 36 -0.29 2.31 -0.87
N GLY A 37 -0.94 1.76 0.15
CA GLY A 37 -2.35 1.58 0.18
C GLY A 37 -3.07 2.94 0.21
N PRO A 38 -4.26 3.02 -0.37
CA PRO A 38 -5.14 4.19 -0.30
C PRO A 38 -5.52 4.60 1.13
N GLN A 39 -5.61 3.65 2.07
CA GLN A 39 -5.78 3.95 3.50
C GLN A 39 -4.55 4.64 4.09
N ASP A 40 -3.35 4.21 3.66
CA ASP A 40 -2.10 4.81 4.08
C ASP A 40 -1.96 6.23 3.49
N ALA A 41 -2.34 6.44 2.23
CA ALA A 41 -2.37 7.77 1.59
C ALA A 41 -3.32 8.77 2.29
N MET A 42 -4.32 8.25 3.01
CA MET A 42 -5.24 9.03 3.85
C MET A 42 -4.76 9.19 5.30
N SER A 43 -3.64 8.59 5.67
CA SER A 43 -3.08 8.71 7.01
C SER A 43 -2.19 9.94 7.13
N LEU A 44 -2.36 10.71 8.20
CA LEU A 44 -1.41 11.78 8.54
C LEU A 44 0.00 11.24 8.78
N LEU A 45 0.15 9.97 9.19
CA LEU A 45 1.46 9.35 9.39
C LEU A 45 2.22 9.20 8.08
N PHE A 46 1.54 8.85 6.99
CA PHE A 46 2.13 8.78 5.67
C PHE A 46 2.68 10.14 5.23
N TRP A 47 1.86 11.19 5.37
CA TRP A 47 2.28 12.54 4.98
C TRP A 47 3.41 13.07 5.88
N ASN A 48 3.44 12.71 7.16
CA ASN A 48 4.60 12.98 8.02
C ASN A 48 5.87 12.29 7.50
N GLU A 49 5.78 11.00 7.17
CA GLU A 49 6.94 10.26 6.62
C GLU A 49 7.40 10.85 5.29
N PHE A 50 6.47 11.20 4.40
CA PHE A 50 6.78 11.84 3.12
C PHE A 50 7.50 13.18 3.32
N ILE A 51 7.04 14.02 4.26
CA ILE A 51 7.67 15.30 4.55
C ILE A 51 9.10 15.11 5.06
N GLU A 52 9.29 14.17 6.01
CA GLU A 52 10.61 13.88 6.58
C GLU A 52 11.60 13.37 5.53
N VAL A 53 11.13 12.53 4.60
CA VAL A 53 11.98 11.87 3.61
C VAL A 53 12.23 12.75 2.38
N GLU A 54 11.18 13.30 1.78
CA GLU A 54 11.23 13.91 0.44
C GLU A 54 11.20 15.46 0.48
N CYS A 55 10.79 16.07 1.59
CA CYS A 55 10.50 17.51 1.67
C CYS A 55 11.45 18.29 2.59
N GLN A 56 12.72 17.86 2.69
CA GLN A 56 13.71 18.53 3.56
C GLN A 56 13.95 20.01 3.18
N THR A 57 13.76 20.36 1.90
CA THR A 57 14.02 21.69 1.34
C THR A 57 12.75 22.53 1.13
N ILE A 58 11.57 21.99 1.43
CA ILE A 58 10.30 22.63 1.10
C ILE A 58 9.73 23.30 2.35
N GLU A 59 9.19 24.51 2.21
CA GLU A 59 8.64 25.28 3.32
C GLU A 59 7.37 24.66 3.92
N ILE A 60 6.61 23.93 3.11
CA ILE A 60 5.38 23.27 3.50
C ILE A 60 5.69 22.02 4.32
N LYS A 61 5.59 22.16 5.65
CA LYS A 61 5.84 21.08 6.63
C LYS A 61 4.57 20.56 7.29
N SER A 62 3.39 20.89 6.76
CA SER A 62 2.11 20.46 7.35
C SER A 62 1.56 19.24 6.61
N PRO A 63 1.53 18.05 7.26
CA PRO A 63 0.97 16.83 6.67
C PRO A 63 -0.50 17.00 6.25
N TYR A 64 -1.24 17.79 7.02
CA TYR A 64 -2.66 18.07 6.75
C TYR A 64 -2.86 18.87 5.47
N LEU A 65 -2.00 19.86 5.18
CA LEU A 65 -2.07 20.62 3.94
C LEU A 65 -1.78 19.71 2.73
N MET A 66 -0.83 18.79 2.86
CA MET A 66 -0.54 17.84 1.78
C MET A 66 -1.70 16.89 1.53
N GLN A 67 -2.27 16.34 2.60
CA GLN A 67 -3.43 15.47 2.50
C GLN A 67 -4.61 16.19 1.84
N THR A 68 -4.83 17.45 2.24
CA THR A 68 -5.91 18.27 1.68
C THR A 68 -5.67 18.54 0.19
N HIS A 69 -4.46 18.94 -0.19
CA HIS A 69 -4.08 19.16 -1.59
C HIS A 69 -4.22 17.90 -2.42
N PHE A 70 -3.75 16.77 -1.90
CA PHE A 70 -3.87 15.47 -2.54
C PHE A 70 -5.34 15.14 -2.84
N ASN A 71 -6.20 15.25 -1.84
CA ASN A 71 -7.62 14.93 -1.95
C ASN A 71 -8.37 15.90 -2.89
N GLN A 72 -8.10 17.19 -2.78
CA GLN A 72 -8.87 18.22 -3.48
C GLN A 72 -8.38 18.49 -4.90
N ASN A 73 -7.08 18.34 -5.17
CA ASN A 73 -6.47 18.72 -6.45
C ASN A 73 -5.94 17.50 -7.20
N MET A 74 -5.10 16.70 -6.56
CA MET A 74 -4.39 15.61 -7.26
C MET A 74 -5.34 14.47 -7.66
N LEU A 75 -6.26 14.03 -6.80
CA LEU A 75 -7.17 12.92 -7.09
C LEU A 75 -8.10 13.20 -8.30
N LYS A 76 -8.47 14.46 -8.54
CA LYS A 76 -9.30 14.86 -9.70
C LYS A 76 -8.61 14.58 -11.04
N HIS A 77 -7.28 14.49 -11.02
CA HIS A 77 -6.44 14.30 -12.20
C HIS A 77 -5.78 12.91 -12.23
N LEU A 78 -6.08 12.03 -11.27
CA LEU A 78 -5.51 10.68 -11.17
C LEU A 78 -5.66 9.87 -12.47
N TRP A 79 -6.81 9.98 -13.14
CA TRP A 79 -7.07 9.27 -14.40
C TRP A 79 -6.21 9.74 -15.58
N LYS A 80 -5.72 10.99 -15.56
CA LYS A 80 -4.81 11.52 -16.60
C LYS A 80 -3.34 11.20 -16.30
N ARG A 81 -3.02 10.88 -15.06
CA ARG A 81 -1.64 10.75 -14.61
C ARG A 81 -1.03 9.46 -15.15
N GLU A 82 0.17 9.52 -15.67
CA GLU A 82 0.94 8.32 -16.02
C GLU A 82 1.47 7.66 -14.74
N MET A 83 1.11 6.38 -14.54
CA MET A 83 1.48 5.56 -13.41
C MET A 83 1.25 4.08 -13.75
N ARG A 84 1.78 3.17 -12.92
CA ARG A 84 1.55 1.73 -13.10
C ARG A 84 0.07 1.41 -13.17
N ARG A 85 -0.29 0.54 -14.12
CA ARG A 85 -1.67 0.20 -14.47
C ARG A 85 -2.47 -0.24 -13.24
N ASP A 86 -1.96 -1.24 -12.52
CA ASP A 86 -2.61 -1.77 -11.33
C ASP A 86 -2.64 -0.77 -10.18
N SER A 87 -1.58 0.01 -9.99
CA SER A 87 -1.55 1.08 -8.97
C SER A 87 -2.64 2.12 -9.23
N LYS A 88 -2.84 2.53 -10.48
CA LYS A 88 -3.90 3.47 -10.88
C LYS A 88 -5.28 2.93 -10.56
N ALA A 89 -5.56 1.71 -11.01
CA ALA A 89 -6.86 1.09 -10.81
C ALA A 89 -7.16 0.82 -9.33
N SER A 90 -6.14 0.38 -8.58
CA SER A 90 -6.20 0.18 -7.12
C SER A 90 -6.49 1.47 -6.36
N LEU A 91 -5.80 2.57 -6.72
CA LEU A 91 -6.04 3.89 -6.13
C LEU A 91 -7.44 4.42 -6.46
N LEU A 92 -7.88 4.35 -7.73
CA LEU A 92 -9.22 4.78 -8.14
C LEU A 92 -10.32 4.05 -7.36
N ARG A 93 -10.19 2.73 -7.23
CA ARG A 93 -11.14 1.89 -6.48
C ARG A 93 -11.23 2.30 -5.02
N SER A 94 -10.08 2.40 -4.38
CA SER A 94 -10.05 2.43 -2.93
C SER A 94 -10.15 3.84 -2.35
N MET A 95 -9.73 4.86 -3.10
CA MET A 95 -10.01 6.26 -2.78
C MET A 95 -11.46 6.64 -3.07
N GLY A 96 -12.26 5.71 -3.63
CA GLY A 96 -13.65 5.97 -3.98
C GLY A 96 -13.77 7.10 -5.01
N VAL A 97 -12.86 7.17 -5.99
CA VAL A 97 -12.94 8.19 -7.03
C VAL A 97 -13.91 7.70 -8.10
N SER A 98 -15.01 8.43 -8.31
CA SER A 98 -15.95 8.13 -9.37
C SER A 98 -15.30 8.42 -10.73
N VAL A 99 -15.40 7.45 -11.65
CA VAL A 99 -14.87 7.54 -13.01
C VAL A 99 -16.01 7.80 -13.97
N THR A 100 -15.92 8.86 -14.76
CA THR A 100 -16.90 9.15 -15.82
C THR A 100 -16.66 8.28 -17.05
N ALA A 101 -17.65 8.13 -17.93
CA ALA A 101 -17.50 7.36 -19.17
C ALA A 101 -16.35 7.86 -20.06
N GLN A 102 -16.12 9.18 -20.09
CA GLN A 102 -15.00 9.79 -20.82
C GLN A 102 -13.64 9.43 -20.20
N GLN A 103 -13.55 9.45 -18.86
CA GLN A 103 -12.34 9.07 -18.13
C GLN A 103 -12.05 7.58 -18.30
N HIS A 104 -13.09 6.74 -18.23
CA HIS A 104 -13.00 5.31 -18.47
C HIS A 104 -12.44 4.99 -19.86
N THR A 105 -13.01 5.62 -20.90
CA THR A 105 -12.53 5.48 -22.29
C THR A 105 -11.07 5.95 -22.43
N HIS A 106 -10.66 6.99 -21.70
CA HIS A 106 -9.28 7.47 -21.71
C HIS A 106 -8.31 6.47 -21.09
N ILE A 107 -8.66 5.93 -19.92
CA ILE A 107 -7.88 4.92 -19.20
C ILE A 107 -7.74 3.66 -20.06
N GLU A 108 -8.84 3.21 -20.68
CA GLU A 108 -8.81 2.05 -21.56
C GLU A 108 -7.85 2.24 -22.73
N ARG A 109 -7.89 3.41 -23.40
CA ARG A 109 -7.06 3.69 -24.57
C ARG A 109 -5.58 3.89 -24.24
N ASN A 110 -5.27 4.58 -23.13
CA ASN A 110 -3.90 4.96 -22.81
C ASN A 110 -3.21 3.95 -21.89
N ASP A 111 -3.94 3.44 -20.91
CA ASP A 111 -3.39 2.53 -19.90
C ASP A 111 -3.64 1.06 -20.26
N ARG A 112 -4.44 0.75 -21.29
CA ARG A 112 -4.85 -0.62 -21.65
C ARG A 112 -5.49 -1.37 -20.47
N ILE A 113 -6.32 -0.66 -19.70
CA ILE A 113 -7.08 -1.22 -18.57
C ILE A 113 -8.57 -1.03 -18.80
N TRP A 114 -9.33 -2.11 -18.71
CA TRP A 114 -10.78 -2.08 -18.64
C TRP A 114 -11.24 -2.06 -17.18
N LEU A 115 -11.79 -0.94 -16.72
CA LEU A 115 -12.38 -0.85 -15.38
C LEU A 115 -13.83 -1.35 -15.38
N VAL A 116 -14.17 -2.19 -14.42
CA VAL A 116 -15.56 -2.59 -14.13
C VAL A 116 -16.13 -1.60 -13.11
N LEU A 117 -17.00 -0.70 -13.58
CA LEU A 117 -17.59 0.35 -12.76
C LEU A 117 -18.93 -0.09 -12.14
N SER A 118 -19.25 0.47 -10.98
CA SER A 118 -20.57 0.44 -10.37
C SER A 118 -21.53 1.39 -11.09
N SER A 119 -22.84 1.31 -10.79
CA SER A 119 -23.85 2.26 -11.29
C SER A 119 -23.53 3.71 -10.99
N ASN A 120 -22.76 3.96 -9.92
CA ASN A 120 -22.40 5.30 -9.46
C ASN A 120 -21.00 5.72 -9.97
N GLY A 121 -20.40 4.96 -10.89
CA GLY A 121 -19.10 5.27 -11.50
C GLY A 121 -17.87 4.85 -10.66
N PHE A 122 -18.03 4.23 -9.49
CA PHE A 122 -16.89 3.74 -8.70
C PHE A 122 -16.35 2.42 -9.25
N VAL A 123 -15.03 2.24 -9.22
CA VAL A 123 -14.36 1.02 -9.69
C VAL A 123 -14.62 -0.14 -8.72
N LYS A 124 -15.12 -1.28 -9.22
CA LYS A 124 -15.28 -2.53 -8.44
C LYS A 124 -14.14 -3.50 -8.71
N GLN A 125 -13.77 -3.65 -9.98
CA GLN A 125 -12.74 -4.56 -10.47
C GLN A 125 -12.08 -3.95 -11.72
N TRP A 126 -10.97 -4.50 -12.17
CA TRP A 126 -10.34 -4.12 -13.43
C TRP A 126 -9.72 -5.34 -14.11
N LYS A 127 -9.52 -5.23 -15.42
CA LYS A 127 -8.87 -6.23 -16.26
C LYS A 127 -7.91 -5.53 -17.21
N THR A 128 -6.80 -6.15 -17.54
CA THR A 128 -5.93 -5.69 -18.64
C THR A 128 -6.57 -6.04 -19.97
N THR A 129 -6.58 -5.10 -20.92
CA THR A 129 -7.29 -5.24 -22.21
C THR A 129 -6.40 -5.77 -23.35
N GLY A 130 -5.33 -6.51 -23.03
CA GLY A 130 -4.44 -7.14 -24.01
C GLY A 130 -3.82 -8.44 -23.48
N GLU A 131 -3.66 -9.41 -24.38
CA GLU A 131 -2.76 -10.56 -24.22
C GLU A 131 -1.36 -10.05 -24.62
N ASP A 132 -0.36 -10.29 -23.77
CA ASP A 132 1.04 -9.91 -23.96
C ASP A 132 1.39 -8.40 -23.99
N ASP A 133 2.10 -7.96 -22.95
CA ASP A 133 3.28 -7.07 -23.06
C ASP A 133 3.83 -6.86 -21.64
N ASP A 134 5.08 -7.27 -21.47
CA ASP A 134 5.86 -7.32 -20.24
C ASP A 134 5.84 -5.99 -19.43
N GLU A 135 6.02 -6.08 -18.11
CA GLU A 135 6.23 -4.92 -17.22
C GLU A 135 7.36 -3.97 -17.69
N ASP A 136 8.20 -4.42 -18.63
CA ASP A 136 9.29 -3.68 -19.27
C ASP A 136 8.84 -2.42 -20.02
N ASP A 137 7.62 -2.40 -20.59
CA ASP A 137 7.11 -1.21 -21.30
C ASP A 137 6.79 -0.05 -20.32
N TYR A 138 6.58 -0.31 -19.03
CA TYR A 138 6.39 0.76 -18.04
C TYR A 138 7.68 1.53 -17.77
N GLU A 139 8.78 0.83 -17.56
CA GLU A 139 10.05 1.46 -17.19
C GLU A 139 10.63 2.25 -18.38
N GLU A 140 10.41 1.79 -19.62
CA GLU A 140 10.75 2.50 -20.85
C GLU A 140 9.87 3.75 -21.07
N ARG A 141 8.57 3.69 -20.77
CA ARG A 141 7.68 4.86 -20.84
C ARG A 141 8.02 5.90 -19.78
N ARG A 142 8.33 5.45 -18.55
CA ARG A 142 8.81 6.27 -17.44
C ARG A 142 10.13 6.99 -17.79
N ALA A 143 11.05 6.32 -18.49
CA ALA A 143 12.31 6.92 -18.93
C ALA A 143 12.07 8.06 -19.93
N ARG A 144 11.23 7.84 -20.95
CA ARG A 144 10.85 8.86 -21.95
C ARG A 144 10.25 10.13 -21.32
N TYR A 145 9.36 9.97 -20.34
CA TYR A 145 8.70 11.11 -19.70
C TYR A 145 9.65 11.93 -18.79
N ASN A 146 10.65 11.29 -18.19
CA ASN A 146 11.61 11.98 -17.33
C ASN A 146 12.73 12.68 -18.12
N GLU A 147 13.02 12.23 -19.33
CA GLU A 147 14.04 12.83 -20.19
C GLU A 147 13.51 14.02 -21.01
N GLU A 148 12.23 14.03 -21.40
CA GLU A 148 11.63 15.11 -22.20
C GLU A 148 10.32 15.65 -21.61
N PRO A 149 10.36 16.51 -20.58
CA PRO A 149 9.16 17.02 -19.91
C PRO A 149 8.26 17.95 -20.77
N HIS A 150 8.56 18.19 -22.06
CA HIS A 150 7.95 19.28 -22.83
C HIS A 150 7.52 18.97 -24.28
N LEU A 151 7.65 17.74 -24.80
CA LEU A 151 7.23 17.45 -26.17
C LEU A 151 5.86 16.76 -26.20
N PHE A 152 4.83 17.55 -25.91
CA PHE A 152 3.49 17.26 -26.38
C PHE A 152 3.50 17.44 -27.90
N THR A 153 3.84 16.40 -28.66
CA THR A 153 3.47 16.38 -30.07
C THR A 153 1.95 16.20 -30.10
N PRO A 154 1.15 17.20 -30.51
CA PRO A 154 -0.28 16.98 -30.69
C PRO A 154 -0.46 15.81 -31.67
N PRO A 155 -1.50 14.98 -31.50
CA PRO A 155 -1.72 13.84 -32.38
C PRO A 155 -1.72 14.33 -33.84
N PRO A 156 -1.12 13.57 -34.77
CA PRO A 156 -1.08 13.97 -36.17
C PRO A 156 -2.49 14.33 -36.61
N LYS A 157 -2.68 15.59 -37.03
CA LYS A 157 -3.94 16.06 -37.62
C LYS A 157 -4.34 15.02 -38.65
N ARG A 158 -5.44 14.31 -38.38
CA ARG A 158 -6.05 13.44 -39.37
C ARG A 158 -6.21 14.28 -40.63
N ARG A 159 -5.52 13.90 -41.71
CA ARG A 159 -5.82 14.41 -43.03
C ARG A 159 -7.32 14.20 -43.22
N ASN A 160 -8.07 15.29 -43.31
CA ASN A 160 -9.45 15.26 -43.73
C ASN A 160 -9.47 14.56 -45.09
N ARG A 161 -9.81 13.27 -45.09
CA ARG A 161 -10.28 12.56 -46.26
C ARG A 161 -11.73 12.99 -46.43
N ASN A 162 -11.91 14.19 -46.96
CA ASN A 162 -13.11 14.51 -47.70
C ASN A 162 -12.69 14.33 -49.16
N ASP A 163 -12.92 13.10 -49.64
CA ASP A 163 -13.09 12.85 -51.05
C ASP A 163 -14.35 13.59 -51.51
N ASP A 164 -14.16 14.28 -52.62
CA ASP A 164 -15.05 14.39 -53.78
C ASP A 164 -16.32 15.26 -53.72
N GLY A 165 -16.36 16.17 -54.71
CA GLY A 165 -17.57 16.48 -55.47
C GLY A 165 -18.53 17.53 -54.93
N SER A 166 -18.30 18.80 -55.29
CA SER A 166 -19.36 19.62 -55.92
C SER A 166 -18.78 21.00 -56.31
N GLU A 167 -18.85 21.27 -57.61
CA GLU A 167 -18.85 22.60 -58.20
C GLU A 167 -19.91 23.50 -57.55
N GLY A 168 -19.68 24.82 -57.52
CA GLY A 168 -20.63 25.77 -56.98
C GLY A 168 -20.06 27.17 -56.81
N ASP A 169 -20.02 27.88 -57.93
CA ASP A 169 -19.95 29.32 -58.17
C ASP A 169 -19.99 30.33 -57.01
N GLU A 170 -19.15 31.35 -57.22
CA GLU A 170 -19.36 32.77 -56.93
C GLU A 170 -19.74 33.20 -55.49
N ARG A 171 -18.80 33.90 -54.83
CA ARG A 171 -18.95 35.34 -54.57
C ARG A 171 -17.71 35.95 -53.92
N GLU A 172 -17.21 36.98 -54.59
CA GLU A 172 -16.46 38.09 -54.03
C GLU A 172 -17.06 38.55 -52.70
N VAL A 173 -16.24 38.82 -51.68
CA VAL A 173 -16.15 40.17 -51.07
C VAL A 173 -14.77 40.33 -50.44
N ALA A 174 -14.14 41.43 -50.82
CA ALA A 174 -12.90 41.98 -50.31
C ALA A 174 -12.83 42.10 -48.78
N ARG A 175 -11.62 41.98 -48.23
CA ARG A 175 -11.11 42.98 -47.28
C ARG A 175 -9.59 42.95 -47.22
N ASP A 176 -9.06 43.99 -47.85
CA ASP A 176 -7.85 44.74 -47.53
C ASP A 176 -7.41 44.64 -46.07
N ASN A 177 -6.12 44.36 -45.86
CA ASN A 177 -5.28 45.08 -44.91
C ASN A 177 -3.82 44.76 -45.19
N GLN A 178 -3.33 45.49 -46.18
CA GLN A 178 -1.94 45.77 -46.46
C GLN A 178 -1.31 46.65 -45.36
N ARG A 179 0.02 46.64 -45.32
CA ARG A 179 0.96 47.58 -44.65
C ARG A 179 1.37 47.20 -43.21
N HIS A 180 2.64 47.20 -42.80
CA HIS A 180 3.86 47.82 -43.31
C HIS A 180 5.07 46.91 -43.08
N ARG A 181 5.85 46.67 -44.14
CA ARG A 181 7.30 46.43 -44.07
C ARG A 181 8.00 47.77 -43.85
N SER A 182 9.16 47.76 -43.19
CA SER A 182 10.44 48.43 -43.56
C SER A 182 11.47 48.24 -42.39
N PRO A 183 12.76 48.63 -42.51
CA PRO A 183 13.83 47.69 -42.88
C PRO A 183 15.12 47.82 -42.01
N ILE A 184 16.06 46.90 -42.25
CA ILE A 184 17.54 47.06 -42.30
C ILE A 184 18.18 48.22 -41.51
N SER A 185 19.08 47.91 -40.57
CA SER A 185 20.52 48.27 -40.71
C SER A 185 21.44 47.51 -39.75
N PRO A 186 22.67 47.18 -40.20
CA PRO A 186 23.74 46.60 -39.40
C PRO A 186 24.66 47.69 -38.84
N LEU A 187 25.32 47.44 -37.70
CA LEU A 187 26.63 48.06 -37.44
C LEU A 187 27.43 47.31 -36.38
N GLU A 188 28.69 47.18 -36.77
CA GLU A 188 29.89 46.68 -36.12
C GLU A 188 30.03 47.04 -34.64
N GLY A 189 30.60 46.09 -33.88
CA GLY A 189 31.05 46.31 -32.51
C GLY A 189 32.04 45.24 -32.10
N ARG A 190 33.30 45.41 -32.52
CA ARG A 190 34.47 44.68 -32.00
C ARG A 190 34.45 44.62 -30.47
N SER A 191 34.69 43.44 -29.91
CA SER A 191 35.48 43.32 -28.68
C SER A 191 36.20 41.98 -28.66
N LEU A 192 37.48 42.07 -29.03
CA LEU A 192 38.52 41.16 -28.60
C LEU A 192 38.60 41.26 -27.08
N LEU A 193 38.56 40.12 -26.38
CA LEU A 193 39.39 39.82 -25.22
C LEU A 193 39.05 38.39 -24.76
N SER A 194 40.01 37.51 -24.99
CA SER A 194 40.06 36.15 -24.46
C SER A 194 39.96 36.12 -22.94
N PRO A 195 39.39 35.04 -22.38
CA PRO A 195 40.06 34.40 -21.28
C PRO A 195 40.32 32.92 -21.59
N THR A 196 41.61 32.62 -21.60
CA THR A 196 42.29 31.35 -21.35
C THR A 196 41.41 30.30 -20.68
N VAL A 197 41.09 29.25 -21.45
CA VAL A 197 40.54 27.99 -20.96
C VAL A 197 41.63 27.28 -20.14
N PRO A 198 41.43 27.00 -18.83
CA PRO A 198 42.32 26.09 -18.12
C PRO A 198 42.04 24.65 -18.57
N PRO A 199 43.08 23.82 -18.75
CA PRO A 199 42.91 22.46 -19.26
C PRO A 199 42.13 21.60 -18.27
N ALA A 200 41.24 20.79 -18.84
CA ALA A 200 40.44 19.78 -18.16
C ALA A 200 41.33 18.89 -17.27
N ARG A 201 41.30 19.15 -15.96
CA ARG A 201 41.90 18.29 -14.95
C ARG A 201 41.07 17.01 -14.93
N LYS A 202 41.56 15.95 -15.59
CA LYS A 202 41.11 14.57 -15.41
C LYS A 202 41.18 14.23 -13.92
N ARG A 203 40.08 14.41 -13.20
CA ARG A 203 39.90 13.80 -11.87
C ARG A 203 39.74 12.31 -12.14
N SER A 204 40.87 11.61 -12.07
CA SER A 204 40.92 10.19 -11.80
C SER A 204 39.98 9.91 -10.64
N ARG A 205 38.80 9.38 -10.95
CA ARG A 205 37.83 8.86 -10.00
C ARG A 205 38.41 7.51 -9.59
N ALA A 206 39.45 7.56 -8.76
CA ALA A 206 39.94 6.38 -8.08
C ALA A 206 38.76 5.77 -7.36
N ASP A 207 38.47 4.50 -7.68
CA ASP A 207 37.45 3.66 -7.09
C ASP A 207 37.63 3.60 -5.56
N ALA A 208 37.12 4.61 -4.87
CA ALA A 208 36.69 4.47 -3.48
C ALA A 208 35.35 3.73 -3.49
N ARG A 209 35.35 2.49 -4.01
CA ARG A 209 34.41 1.46 -3.59
C ARG A 209 34.80 1.10 -2.17
N GLY A 210 34.54 2.04 -1.25
CA GLY A 210 34.44 1.72 0.16
C GLY A 210 33.47 0.56 0.23
N THR A 211 33.98 -0.60 0.60
CA THR A 211 33.18 -1.76 0.94
C THR A 211 32.21 -1.28 2.02
N ILE A 212 31.00 -0.93 1.59
CA ILE A 212 29.89 -0.63 2.49
C ILE A 212 29.68 -1.94 3.23
N ARG A 213 30.34 -2.04 4.38
CA ARG A 213 30.28 -3.16 5.29
C ARG A 213 28.79 -3.29 5.61
N ARG A 214 28.12 -4.27 4.99
CA ARG A 214 26.69 -4.51 5.17
C ARG A 214 26.47 -4.61 6.66
N LYS A 215 25.89 -3.56 7.26
CA LYS A 215 25.51 -3.59 8.67
C LYS A 215 24.51 -4.73 8.77
N SER A 216 24.87 -5.77 9.50
CA SER A 216 24.00 -6.91 9.74
C SER A 216 22.66 -6.39 10.24
N SER A 217 21.57 -6.86 9.61
CA SER A 217 20.22 -6.50 10.02
C SER A 217 20.06 -6.76 11.52
N PRO A 218 19.54 -5.80 12.31
CA PRO A 218 19.34 -6.03 13.75
C PRO A 218 18.23 -7.07 14.00
N TYR A 219 17.44 -7.43 12.98
CA TYR A 219 16.36 -8.41 13.05
C TYR A 219 16.86 -9.84 12.82
N THR A 220 17.84 -10.27 13.60
CA THR A 220 18.20 -11.69 13.65
C THR A 220 17.09 -12.45 14.38
N LEU A 221 16.92 -13.74 14.06
CA LEU A 221 15.93 -14.60 14.74
C LEU A 221 16.14 -14.60 16.27
N GLU A 222 17.40 -14.55 16.71
CA GLU A 222 17.76 -14.45 18.13
C GLU A 222 17.26 -13.15 18.78
N ASN A 223 17.42 -12.00 18.11
CA ASN A 223 16.92 -10.73 18.64
C ASN A 223 15.39 -10.68 18.63
N VAL A 224 14.74 -11.28 17.62
CA VAL A 224 13.28 -11.43 17.59
C VAL A 224 12.81 -12.30 18.76
N LYS A 225 13.49 -13.42 19.06
CA LYS A 225 13.22 -14.26 20.23
C LYS A 225 13.34 -13.48 21.53
N LYS A 226 14.42 -12.70 21.71
CA LYS A 226 14.61 -11.82 22.87
C LYS A 226 13.50 -10.77 22.99
N PHE A 227 13.02 -10.23 21.85
CA PHE A 227 11.91 -9.29 21.85
C PHE A 227 10.60 -9.92 22.31
N PHE A 228 10.26 -11.12 21.83
CA PHE A 228 9.08 -11.85 22.30
C PHE A 228 9.16 -12.17 23.80
N GLN A 229 10.32 -12.61 24.30
CA GLN A 229 10.52 -12.84 25.74
C GLN A 229 10.32 -11.56 26.55
N PHE A 230 10.85 -10.44 26.05
CA PHE A 230 10.65 -9.12 26.67
C PHE A 230 9.16 -8.73 26.69
N LEU A 231 8.44 -8.92 25.58
CA LEU A 231 7.00 -8.64 25.51
C LEU A 231 6.20 -9.51 26.48
N LEU A 232 6.53 -10.79 26.59
CA LEU A 232 5.88 -11.73 27.51
C LEU A 232 6.07 -11.28 28.97
N HIS A 233 7.31 -10.95 29.36
CA HIS A 233 7.62 -10.42 30.69
C HIS A 233 6.87 -9.11 30.98
N LYS A 234 6.67 -8.26 29.96
CA LYS A 234 5.90 -7.01 30.10
C LYS A 234 4.38 -7.24 30.23
N LEU A 235 3.84 -8.35 29.72
CA LEU A 235 2.42 -8.70 29.92
C LEU A 235 2.10 -9.04 31.36
N ASP A 236 3.06 -9.58 32.10
CA ASP A 236 2.88 -9.92 33.51
C ASP A 236 3.06 -8.70 34.44
N SER A 237 3.35 -7.51 33.88
CA SER A 237 3.42 -6.27 34.65
C SER A 237 2.03 -5.70 34.95
N ALA A 238 1.88 -5.01 36.09
CA ALA A 238 0.60 -4.43 36.51
C ALA A 238 -0.03 -3.46 35.48
N THR A 239 0.80 -2.86 34.61
CA THR A 239 0.38 -1.98 33.53
C THR A 239 1.12 -2.36 32.24
N PRO A 240 0.62 -3.33 31.47
CA PRO A 240 1.24 -3.74 30.22
C PRO A 240 1.37 -2.53 29.28
N PRO A 241 2.58 -2.23 28.78
CA PRO A 241 2.78 -1.10 27.89
C PRO A 241 2.05 -1.32 26.56
N THR A 242 1.57 -0.25 25.92
CA THR A 242 1.00 -0.37 24.58
C THR A 242 2.08 -0.67 23.54
N LEU A 243 1.75 -1.55 22.60
CA LEU A 243 2.59 -1.85 21.46
C LEU A 243 2.71 -0.58 20.59
N GLY A 244 3.91 -0.01 20.51
CA GLY A 244 4.15 1.28 19.85
C GLY A 244 4.70 2.37 20.78
N SER A 245 4.72 2.13 22.10
CA SER A 245 5.37 3.01 23.06
C SER A 245 6.87 3.12 22.77
N SER A 246 7.36 4.34 22.50
CA SER A 246 8.79 4.61 22.28
C SER A 246 9.64 4.15 23.47
N LYS A 247 9.11 4.26 24.69
CA LYS A 247 9.76 3.81 25.93
C LYS A 247 9.99 2.30 25.94
N MET A 248 9.00 1.50 25.52
CA MET A 248 9.11 0.04 25.43
C MET A 248 10.25 -0.36 24.48
N PHE A 249 10.32 0.24 23.30
CA PHE A 249 11.38 -0.06 22.32
C PHE A 249 12.75 0.42 22.78
N ALA A 250 12.84 1.57 23.44
CA ALA A 250 14.09 2.07 24.01
C ALA A 250 14.62 1.12 25.11
N GLU A 251 13.75 0.64 26.00
CA GLU A 251 14.09 -0.36 27.03
C GLU A 251 14.59 -1.67 26.40
N PHE A 252 13.88 -2.18 25.38
CA PHE A 252 14.30 -3.39 24.69
C PHE A 252 15.65 -3.21 23.98
N VAL A 253 15.82 -2.14 23.23
CA VAL A 253 17.05 -1.88 22.47
C VAL A 253 18.26 -1.70 23.40
N ALA A 254 18.06 -1.05 24.56
CA ALA A 254 19.08 -1.00 25.61
C ALA A 254 19.43 -2.40 26.14
N SER A 255 18.45 -3.30 26.31
CA SER A 255 18.68 -4.66 26.82
C SER A 255 19.52 -5.55 25.87
N ILE A 256 19.45 -5.31 24.56
CA ILE A 256 20.23 -6.06 23.55
C ILE A 256 21.51 -5.31 23.11
N GLY A 257 21.86 -4.21 23.78
CA GLY A 257 23.07 -3.43 23.49
C GLY A 257 23.06 -2.71 22.13
N LEU A 258 21.87 -2.48 21.56
CA LEU A 258 21.72 -1.72 20.32
C LEU A 258 21.41 -0.25 20.66
N SER A 259 21.66 0.66 19.72
CA SER A 259 21.44 2.11 19.92
C SER A 259 20.23 2.66 19.15
N ASN A 260 19.53 1.83 18.35
CA ASN A 260 18.54 2.32 17.39
C ASN A 260 17.12 1.77 17.64
N GLY A 261 16.48 2.27 18.69
CA GLY A 261 15.10 1.94 19.09
C GLY A 261 14.07 2.27 18.02
N GLU A 262 14.29 3.37 17.30
CA GLU A 262 13.34 3.85 16.30
C GLU A 262 13.29 2.96 15.06
N LEU A 263 14.44 2.37 14.66
CA LEU A 263 14.46 1.41 13.57
C LEU A 263 13.60 0.19 13.89
N TRP A 264 13.75 -0.37 15.10
CA TRP A 264 12.90 -1.45 15.62
C TRP A 264 11.43 -1.06 15.64
N ARG A 265 11.11 0.12 16.17
CA ARG A 265 9.73 0.64 16.22
C ARG A 265 9.09 0.78 14.83
N ARG A 266 9.85 1.09 13.78
CA ARG A 266 9.32 1.25 12.42
C ARG A 266 9.08 -0.08 11.70
N GLN A 267 9.87 -1.12 11.98
CA GLN A 267 9.79 -2.38 11.22
C GLN A 267 9.26 -3.57 12.00
N TRP A 268 9.10 -3.49 13.33
CA TRP A 268 8.71 -4.64 14.14
C TRP A 268 7.40 -5.27 13.65
N GLY A 269 6.39 -4.49 13.23
CA GLY A 269 5.13 -5.04 12.74
C GLY A 269 5.34 -5.96 11.53
N ARG A 270 6.12 -5.51 10.54
CA ARG A 270 6.45 -6.32 9.35
C ARG A 270 7.35 -7.50 9.68
N THR A 271 8.33 -7.30 10.58
CA THR A 271 9.27 -8.35 10.98
C THR A 271 8.54 -9.45 11.75
N LEU A 272 7.75 -9.12 12.77
CA LEU A 272 7.05 -10.09 13.60
C LEU A 272 6.09 -10.91 12.76
N SER A 273 5.23 -10.29 11.94
CA SER A 273 4.30 -11.03 11.09
C SER A 273 5.02 -12.06 10.22
N LYS A 274 6.25 -11.79 9.75
CA LYS A 274 7.02 -12.68 8.88
C LYS A 274 7.86 -13.73 9.61
N THR A 275 8.33 -13.48 10.82
CA THR A 275 9.32 -14.35 11.48
C THR A 275 8.81 -15.00 12.76
N ALA A 276 7.64 -14.61 13.28
CA ALA A 276 7.11 -15.13 14.54
C ALA A 276 7.01 -16.66 14.56
N PHE A 277 6.58 -17.26 13.45
CA PHE A 277 6.45 -18.71 13.35
C PHE A 277 7.81 -19.42 13.28
N GLU A 278 8.91 -18.75 12.94
CA GLU A 278 10.26 -19.34 12.91
C GLU A 278 10.96 -19.32 14.27
N VAL A 279 10.44 -18.54 15.23
CA VAL A 279 11.04 -18.42 16.55
C VAL A 279 10.84 -19.70 17.34
N ASP A 280 11.94 -20.24 17.87
CA ASP A 280 11.94 -21.34 18.82
C ASP A 280 11.41 -20.86 20.19
N MET A 281 10.09 -20.79 20.32
CA MET A 281 9.34 -20.40 21.52
C MET A 281 8.00 -21.16 21.54
N PRO A 282 7.43 -21.48 22.72
CA PRO A 282 6.13 -22.15 22.79
C PRO A 282 5.06 -21.36 22.03
N SER A 283 4.29 -22.06 21.19
CA SER A 283 3.25 -21.45 20.35
C SER A 283 2.20 -20.68 21.18
N ALA A 284 1.89 -21.18 22.37
CA ALA A 284 0.97 -20.52 23.30
C ALA A 284 1.45 -19.11 23.70
N ASP A 285 2.76 -18.93 23.93
CA ASP A 285 3.34 -17.65 24.33
C ASP A 285 3.32 -16.67 23.15
N ILE A 286 3.68 -17.13 21.95
CA ILE A 286 3.63 -16.32 20.73
C ILE A 286 2.19 -15.84 20.49
N LEU A 287 1.20 -16.76 20.55
CA LEU A 287 -0.21 -16.43 20.34
C LEU A 287 -0.74 -15.47 21.42
N LYS A 288 -0.34 -15.66 22.69
CA LYS A 288 -0.67 -14.75 23.79
C LYS A 288 -0.17 -13.33 23.48
N ILE A 289 1.07 -13.20 23.02
CA ILE A 289 1.65 -11.90 22.65
C ILE A 289 0.88 -11.25 21.50
N TYR A 290 0.57 -11.99 20.45
CA TYR A 290 -0.20 -11.47 19.31
C TYR A 290 -1.60 -10.99 19.72
N LYS A 291 -2.26 -11.73 20.60
CA LYS A 291 -3.60 -11.40 21.10
C LYS A 291 -3.58 -10.15 21.99
N GLU A 292 -2.75 -10.15 23.03
CA GLU A 292 -2.73 -9.07 24.03
C GLU A 292 -2.25 -7.74 23.45
N TYR A 293 -1.24 -7.79 22.56
CA TYR A 293 -0.71 -6.59 21.93
C TYR A 293 -1.40 -6.23 20.60
N ARG A 294 -2.41 -6.99 20.17
CA ARG A 294 -3.15 -6.80 18.91
C ARG A 294 -2.22 -6.65 17.70
N ILE A 295 -1.32 -7.62 17.53
CA ILE A 295 -0.39 -7.64 16.41
C ILE A 295 -1.13 -8.14 15.17
N PRO A 296 -1.08 -7.41 14.03
CA PRO A 296 -1.71 -7.85 12.81
C PRO A 296 -0.99 -9.08 12.24
N ILE A 297 -1.73 -10.14 11.96
CA ILE A 297 -1.17 -11.38 11.41
C ILE A 297 -0.97 -11.26 9.90
N GLY A 298 -1.88 -10.56 9.22
CA GLY A 298 -1.88 -10.42 7.76
C GLY A 298 -2.03 -11.77 7.06
N GLU A 299 -1.25 -11.97 5.99
CA GLU A 299 -1.30 -13.18 5.14
C GLU A 299 -0.77 -14.45 5.83
N ASN A 300 -0.11 -14.32 6.99
CA ASN A 300 0.56 -15.44 7.67
C ASN A 300 -0.38 -16.27 8.57
N LYS A 301 -1.68 -16.00 8.54
CA LYS A 301 -2.67 -16.69 9.39
C LYS A 301 -2.62 -18.21 9.18
N ASN A 302 -2.72 -18.65 7.93
CA ASN A 302 -2.76 -20.09 7.60
C ASN A 302 -1.45 -20.78 8.04
N ILE A 303 -0.31 -20.10 7.90
CA ILE A 303 1.00 -20.62 8.33
C ILE A 303 1.05 -20.80 9.85
N MET A 304 0.52 -19.83 10.61
CA MET A 304 0.45 -19.92 12.07
C MET A 304 -0.52 -21.01 12.52
N GLU A 305 -1.69 -21.13 11.88
CA GLU A 305 -2.68 -22.17 12.19
C GLU A 305 -2.10 -23.58 11.97
N GLU A 306 -1.44 -23.79 10.82
CA GLU A 306 -0.79 -25.05 10.47
C GLU A 306 0.36 -25.36 11.43
N LYS A 307 1.30 -24.43 11.62
CA LYS A 307 2.52 -24.67 12.40
C LYS A 307 2.24 -24.85 13.88
N PHE A 308 1.27 -24.11 14.42
CA PHE A 308 0.94 -24.16 15.84
C PHE A 308 -0.19 -25.15 16.16
N GLY A 309 -0.83 -25.74 15.14
CA GLY A 309 -1.95 -26.66 15.35
C GLY A 309 -3.14 -25.98 16.04
N VAL A 310 -3.44 -24.73 15.67
CA VAL A 310 -4.54 -23.95 16.26
C VAL A 310 -5.43 -23.37 15.17
N LEU A 311 -6.67 -23.06 15.54
CA LEU A 311 -7.55 -22.20 14.77
C LEU A 311 -7.48 -20.78 15.30
N ILE A 312 -7.30 -19.80 14.42
CA ILE A 312 -7.23 -18.38 14.77
C ILE A 312 -8.51 -17.68 14.34
N THR A 313 -9.23 -17.13 15.32
CA THR A 313 -10.31 -16.17 15.06
C THR A 313 -9.75 -14.76 15.06
N GLU A 314 -9.94 -14.03 13.96
CA GLU A 314 -9.42 -12.68 13.78
C GLU A 314 -10.53 -11.63 13.67
N LYS A 315 -10.20 -10.41 14.09
CA LYS A 315 -10.99 -9.19 13.81
C LYS A 315 -10.01 -8.05 13.59
N ASP A 316 -10.26 -7.27 12.55
CA ASP A 316 -9.38 -6.16 12.14
C ASP A 316 -7.92 -6.61 11.95
N GLY A 317 -7.73 -7.84 11.42
CA GLY A 317 -6.41 -8.47 11.18
C GLY A 317 -5.67 -8.95 12.43
N CYS A 318 -6.27 -8.84 13.63
CA CYS A 318 -5.66 -9.21 14.91
C CYS A 318 -6.32 -10.45 15.52
N ILE A 319 -5.56 -11.23 16.28
CA ILE A 319 -6.08 -12.39 17.02
C ILE A 319 -7.02 -11.94 18.13
N ILE A 320 -8.22 -12.52 18.19
CA ILE A 320 -9.15 -12.35 19.31
C ILE A 320 -9.27 -13.64 20.14
N ASP A 321 -9.26 -14.79 19.46
CA ASP A 321 -9.43 -16.10 20.06
C ASP A 321 -8.59 -17.15 19.33
N THR A 322 -8.09 -18.14 20.07
CA THR A 322 -7.36 -19.29 19.53
C THR A 322 -7.98 -20.57 20.10
N ARG A 323 -8.15 -21.58 19.24
CA ARG A 323 -8.65 -22.90 19.67
C ARG A 323 -7.69 -23.97 19.23
N ASN A 324 -7.39 -24.93 20.10
CA ASN A 324 -6.56 -26.06 19.72
C ASN A 324 -7.27 -26.87 18.62
N ASN A 325 -6.52 -27.15 17.55
CA ASN A 325 -7.05 -27.90 16.42
C ASN A 325 -7.31 -29.38 16.77
N ASN A 326 -6.74 -29.86 17.89
CA ASN A 326 -6.90 -31.25 18.33
C ASN A 326 -8.36 -31.64 18.65
N ASP A 327 -9.25 -30.66 18.88
CA ASP A 327 -10.69 -30.88 19.12
C ASP A 327 -11.58 -30.50 17.91
N SER A 328 -10.97 -30.19 16.77
CA SER A 328 -11.68 -29.91 15.51
C SER A 328 -11.25 -30.89 14.42
N ILE A 329 -12.23 -31.39 13.67
CA ILE A 329 -11.95 -32.22 12.50
C ILE A 329 -12.29 -31.37 11.28
N HIS A 330 -11.25 -31.06 10.50
CA HIS A 330 -11.40 -30.32 9.25
C HIS A 330 -11.64 -31.31 8.13
N LEU A 331 -12.78 -31.19 7.46
CA LEU A 331 -13.09 -31.96 6.25
C LEU A 331 -13.02 -30.99 5.07
N HIS A 332 -12.00 -31.15 4.23
CA HIS A 332 -11.76 -30.30 3.06
C HIS A 332 -12.43 -30.89 1.81
N LEU A 333 -13.26 -30.09 1.13
CA LEU A 333 -13.70 -30.34 -0.25
C LEU A 333 -12.57 -29.89 -1.17
N LYS A 334 -12.01 -30.78 -2.00
CA LYS A 334 -11.00 -30.41 -2.98
C LYS A 334 -11.66 -29.81 -4.23
N ASP A 335 -12.78 -30.40 -4.65
CA ASP A 335 -13.58 -30.06 -5.80
C ASP A 335 -15.07 -29.97 -5.42
N GLU A 336 -15.84 -29.05 -6.02
CA GLU A 336 -17.29 -28.88 -5.77
C GLU A 336 -18.15 -30.01 -6.39
N THR A 337 -17.60 -31.21 -6.57
CA THR A 337 -18.31 -32.33 -7.17
C THR A 337 -19.21 -33.04 -6.15
N GLU A 338 -20.35 -33.56 -6.64
CA GLU A 338 -21.29 -34.31 -5.80
C GLU A 338 -20.63 -35.57 -5.19
N GLU A 339 -19.67 -36.17 -5.89
CA GLU A 339 -18.93 -37.33 -5.41
C GLU A 339 -18.03 -37.01 -4.22
N GLU A 340 -17.29 -35.90 -4.25
CA GLU A 340 -16.48 -35.46 -3.12
C GLU A 340 -17.35 -35.10 -1.92
N TRP A 341 -18.49 -34.45 -2.17
CA TRP A 341 -19.44 -34.15 -1.12
C TRP A 341 -19.99 -35.42 -0.44
N ARG A 342 -20.34 -36.45 -1.23
CA ARG A 342 -20.76 -37.75 -0.68
C ARG A 342 -19.64 -38.41 0.14
N LYS A 343 -18.38 -38.35 -0.29
CA LYS A 343 -17.23 -38.89 0.46
C LYS A 343 -17.06 -38.18 1.81
N ILE A 344 -17.10 -36.86 1.81
CA ILE A 344 -16.94 -36.05 3.03
C ILE A 344 -18.11 -36.24 3.99
N LYS A 345 -19.33 -36.34 3.46
CA LYS A 345 -20.51 -36.65 4.26
C LYS A 345 -20.42 -38.02 4.91
N ALA A 346 -19.95 -39.04 4.19
CA ALA A 346 -19.74 -40.37 4.76
C ALA A 346 -18.69 -40.36 5.89
N GLN A 347 -17.58 -39.63 5.70
CA GLN A 347 -16.57 -39.44 6.76
C GLN A 347 -17.15 -38.72 7.99
N TYR A 348 -17.96 -37.68 7.78
CA TYR A 348 -18.66 -37.00 8.87
C TYR A 348 -19.62 -37.92 9.63
N ASP A 349 -20.43 -38.70 8.91
CA ASP A 349 -21.37 -39.64 9.51
C ASP A 349 -20.66 -40.75 10.31
N GLU A 350 -19.48 -41.19 9.85
CA GLU A 350 -18.63 -42.12 10.57
C GLU A 350 -18.03 -41.51 11.85
N LEU A 351 -17.55 -40.26 11.79
CA LEU A 351 -17.05 -39.51 12.95
C LEU A 351 -18.13 -39.30 14.00
N LYS A 352 -19.38 -39.08 13.57
CA LYS A 352 -20.54 -38.93 14.45
C LYS A 352 -20.86 -40.21 15.24
N LYS A 353 -20.51 -41.39 14.71
CA LYS A 353 -20.68 -42.68 15.42
C LYS A 353 -19.68 -42.83 16.57
N THR A 354 -18.45 -42.36 16.38
CA THR A 354 -17.35 -42.55 17.34
C THR A 354 -17.21 -41.41 18.36
N ARG A 355 -17.66 -40.20 18.03
CA ARG A 355 -17.49 -39.00 18.88
C ARG A 355 -18.80 -38.24 19.10
N ARG A 356 -18.91 -37.50 20.21
CA ARG A 356 -20.09 -36.67 20.50
C ARG A 356 -19.93 -35.32 19.79
N VAL A 357 -20.43 -35.22 18.57
CA VAL A 357 -20.43 -33.98 17.80
C VAL A 357 -21.46 -33.03 18.41
N LYS A 358 -21.02 -31.87 18.96
CA LYS A 358 -21.95 -30.78 19.29
C LYS A 358 -22.37 -30.15 17.96
N SER A 359 -23.60 -30.42 17.53
CA SER A 359 -24.18 -29.96 16.26
C SER A 359 -24.32 -28.43 16.14
N ASP A 360 -24.01 -27.68 17.20
CA ASP A 360 -24.44 -26.29 17.33
C ASP A 360 -23.62 -25.29 16.50
N LYS A 361 -22.55 -25.72 15.81
CA LYS A 361 -21.72 -24.85 14.96
C LYS A 361 -21.19 -25.59 13.72
N ILE A 362 -22.09 -25.96 12.80
CA ILE A 362 -21.69 -26.17 11.40
C ILE A 362 -21.71 -24.79 10.75
N SER A 363 -20.54 -24.16 10.64
CA SER A 363 -20.40 -22.88 9.93
C SER A 363 -19.75 -23.12 8.59
N PHE A 364 -20.45 -22.75 7.52
CA PHE A 364 -19.90 -22.70 6.17
C PHE A 364 -19.08 -21.42 6.05
N LEU A 365 -17.75 -21.52 6.19
CA LEU A 365 -16.85 -20.36 6.18
C LEU A 365 -16.59 -19.83 4.76
N SER A 366 -16.76 -20.68 3.75
CA SER A 366 -16.79 -20.33 2.32
C SER A 366 -17.38 -21.49 1.52
N LYS A 367 -17.61 -21.32 0.20
CA LYS A 367 -18.10 -22.39 -0.68
C LYS A 367 -17.24 -23.67 -0.65
N ASN A 368 -16.00 -23.59 -0.17
CA ASN A 368 -15.03 -24.69 -0.25
C ASN A 368 -14.61 -25.26 1.12
N HIS A 369 -15.12 -24.77 2.24
CA HIS A 369 -14.66 -25.20 3.58
C HIS A 369 -15.83 -25.48 4.52
N ILE A 370 -15.97 -26.74 4.93
CA ILE A 370 -16.91 -27.17 5.96
C ILE A 370 -16.15 -27.32 7.28
N PHE A 371 -16.60 -26.58 8.29
CA PHE A 371 -16.02 -26.62 9.62
C PHE A 371 -16.87 -27.45 10.58
N ILE A 372 -16.24 -28.43 11.25
CA ILE A 372 -16.89 -29.33 12.20
C ILE A 372 -16.03 -29.45 13.46
N SER A 373 -16.51 -28.87 14.55
CA SER A 373 -15.89 -29.06 15.87
C SER A 373 -16.42 -30.35 16.51
N VAL A 374 -15.53 -31.22 16.99
CA VAL A 374 -15.89 -32.53 17.55
C VAL A 374 -15.17 -32.73 18.88
N ILE A 375 -15.92 -32.75 19.96
CA ILE A 375 -15.37 -32.98 21.30
C ILE A 375 -15.24 -34.49 21.53
N PRO A 376 -14.07 -35.00 21.97
CA PRO A 376 -13.91 -36.42 22.29
C PRO A 376 -14.83 -36.87 23.44
N ARG A 377 -15.33 -38.10 23.36
CA ARG A 377 -16.05 -38.74 24.48
C ARG A 377 -15.02 -39.08 25.56
N GLY A 378 -15.02 -38.37 26.69
CA GLY A 378 -14.26 -38.81 27.85
C GLY A 378 -13.82 -37.78 28.88
N VAL A 379 -13.97 -36.47 28.63
CA VAL A 379 -13.64 -35.46 29.65
C VAL A 379 -14.83 -34.56 29.86
N ASN A 380 -15.60 -34.84 30.91
CA ASN A 380 -16.53 -33.87 31.45
C ASN A 380 -15.69 -32.86 32.26
N PRO A 381 -15.56 -31.58 31.84
CA PRO A 381 -14.75 -30.60 32.56
C PRO A 381 -15.30 -30.26 33.96
N TYR A 382 -16.44 -30.84 34.33
CA TYR A 382 -17.06 -30.71 35.65
C TYR A 382 -16.82 -31.90 36.59
N ASP A 383 -16.23 -33.01 36.12
CA ASP A 383 -16.01 -34.20 36.96
C ASP A 383 -14.65 -34.20 37.69
N SER A 384 -13.79 -33.18 37.52
CA SER A 384 -12.50 -33.09 38.24
C SER A 384 -12.48 -32.08 39.41
N MET A 385 -13.65 -31.62 39.88
CA MET A 385 -13.75 -30.70 41.03
C MET A 385 -14.16 -31.37 42.34
N TYR A 386 -14.33 -32.70 42.37
CA TYR A 386 -14.60 -33.47 43.57
C TYR A 386 -13.82 -34.79 43.56
N ASP A 387 -12.50 -34.71 43.71
CA ASP A 387 -11.71 -35.82 44.24
C ASP A 387 -10.59 -35.21 45.09
N THR A 388 -10.92 -34.95 46.34
CA THR A 388 -9.96 -34.74 47.43
C THR A 388 -9.88 -36.04 48.22
N ASP A 389 -8.71 -36.65 48.21
CA ASP A 389 -8.12 -37.36 49.34
C ASP A 389 -6.67 -36.85 49.52
#